data_AF-A0AA85AFE9-F1
#
_entry.id   AF-A0AA85AFE9-F1
#
_cell.length_a   1.000
_cell.length_b   1.000
_cell.length_c   1.000
_cell.angle_alpha   90.00
_cell.angle_beta   90.00
_cell.angle_gamma   90.00
#
_symmetry.space_group_name_H-M   'P 1'
#
loop_
_entity.id
_entity.type
_entity.pdbx_description
1 polymer ?
#
loop_
_entity_poly.entity_id
_entity_poly.type
_entity_poly.pdbx_seq_one_letter_code
_entity_poly.pdbx_strand_id
1 'polypeptide(L)'
;MGRRFICDYCDKSFPDNPINRRNHLKGVQHQQARKLHYDKFLDPKEKLIIEKAKKPCITFRNSGTCTYGPLCKYSHITIEEIRILEEKSNAELLASSYLNHLTSEVNIDNQINILESKLISRRDKQSNFGSTQQFHIPEGIQLLYLPPSLSLH
;
A
#
# COMPACT_ATOMS: atom_id res chain seq x y z
N MET A 1 -34.82 23.42 6.13
CA MET A 1 -34.08 22.16 6.42
C MET A 1 -32.69 22.55 6.89
N GLY A 2 -32.34 22.29 8.16
CA GLY A 2 -31.06 22.73 8.75
C GLY A 2 -29.87 21.87 8.31
N ARG A 3 -28.67 22.45 8.31
CA ARG A 3 -27.42 21.69 8.08
C ARG A 3 -27.22 20.67 9.20
N ARG A 4 -26.79 19.46 8.83
CA ARG A 4 -26.42 18.38 9.77
C ARG A 4 -24.92 18.17 9.69
N PHE A 5 -24.29 17.96 10.84
CA PHE A 5 -22.89 17.55 10.93
C PHE A 5 -22.83 16.02 10.96
N ILE A 6 -21.88 15.45 10.23
CA ILE A 6 -21.58 14.02 10.18
C ILE A 6 -20.15 13.85 10.67
N CYS A 7 -19.91 12.89 11.58
CA CYS A 7 -18.57 12.53 12.01
C CYS A 7 -18.16 11.18 11.42
N ASP A 8 -17.13 11.17 10.58
CA ASP A 8 -16.63 9.98 9.88
C ASP A 8 -15.99 8.93 10.80
N TYR A 9 -15.55 9.33 11.99
CA TYR A 9 -15.00 8.38 12.97
C TYR A 9 -16.09 7.68 13.78
N CYS A 10 -17.25 8.32 13.96
CA CYS A 10 -18.31 7.84 14.83
C CYS A 10 -19.56 7.36 14.08
N ASP A 11 -19.66 7.63 12.78
CA ASP A 11 -20.83 7.40 11.92
C ASP A 11 -22.13 7.98 12.48
N LYS A 12 -22.04 9.14 13.14
CA LYS A 12 -23.18 9.84 13.76
C LYS A 12 -23.49 11.12 13.02
N SER A 13 -24.78 11.35 12.76
CA SER A 13 -25.29 12.63 12.23
C SER A 13 -26.13 13.37 13.28
N PHE A 14 -25.86 14.67 13.45
CA PHE A 14 -26.61 15.51 14.39
C PHE A 14 -26.80 16.93 13.85
N PRO A 15 -27.73 17.74 14.40
CA PRO A 15 -27.93 19.12 13.98
C PRO A 15 -26.64 19.95 14.13
N ASP A 16 -26.24 20.65 13.07
CA ASP A 16 -24.96 21.34 13.03
C ASP A 16 -24.99 22.62 13.89
N ASN A 17 -24.52 22.49 15.13
CA ASN A 17 -24.28 23.58 16.07
C ASN A 17 -22.79 23.55 16.47
N PRO A 18 -22.06 24.69 16.39
CA PRO A 18 -20.64 24.75 16.75
C PRO A 18 -20.32 24.24 18.16
N ILE A 19 -21.22 24.45 19.13
CA ILE A 19 -21.05 23.96 20.50
C ILE A 19 -21.17 22.43 20.53
N ASN A 20 -22.22 21.89 19.91
CA ASN A 20 -22.44 20.44 19.84
C ASN A 20 -21.29 19.73 19.12
N ARG A 21 -20.82 20.30 18.01
CA ARG A 21 -19.68 19.79 17.25
C ARG A 21 -18.42 19.74 18.12
N ARG A 22 -18.13 20.83 18.84
CA ARG A 22 -16.95 20.88 19.73
C ARG A 22 -17.05 19.87 20.86
N ASN A 23 -18.22 19.74 21.49
CA ASN A 23 -18.44 18.78 22.57
C ASN A 23 -18.33 17.33 22.07
N HIS A 24 -18.85 17.04 20.87
CA HIS A 24 -18.69 15.74 20.23
C HIS A 24 -17.22 15.39 20.00
N LEU A 25 -16.43 16.29 19.39
CA LEU A 25 -15.01 16.06 19.11
C LEU A 25 -14.15 15.88 20.37
N LYS A 26 -14.53 16.54 21.48
CA LYS A 26 -13.88 16.39 22.79
C LYS A 26 -14.39 15.18 23.59
N GLY A 27 -15.45 14.52 23.12
CA GLY A 27 -16.04 13.37 23.79
C GLY A 27 -15.13 12.14 23.75
N VAL A 28 -15.17 11.36 24.83
CA VAL A 28 -14.34 10.14 24.98
C VAL A 28 -14.62 9.14 23.87
N GLN A 29 -15.89 8.99 23.45
CA GLN A 29 -16.26 8.10 22.36
C GLN A 29 -15.59 8.49 21.03
N HIS A 30 -15.58 9.78 20.70
CA HIS A 30 -14.91 10.28 19.50
C HIS A 30 -13.40 10.06 19.59
N GLN A 31 -12.78 10.37 20.73
CA GLN A 31 -11.35 10.16 20.95
C GLN A 31 -10.96 8.68 20.81
N GLN A 32 -11.76 7.76 21.37
CA GLN A 32 -11.56 6.32 21.22
C GLN A 32 -11.69 5.87 19.77
N ALA A 33 -12.75 6.28 19.09
CA ALA A 33 -12.99 5.91 17.69
C ALA A 33 -11.90 6.45 16.77
N ARG A 34 -11.48 7.70 16.97
CA ARG A 34 -10.37 8.33 16.26
C ARG A 34 -9.06 7.57 16.50
N LYS A 35 -8.75 7.22 17.76
CA LYS A 35 -7.55 6.45 18.07
C LYS A 35 -7.56 5.08 17.38
N LEU A 36 -8.66 4.34 17.49
CA LEU A 36 -8.80 3.02 16.89
C LEU A 36 -8.65 3.07 15.36
N HIS A 37 -9.15 4.13 14.74
CA HIS A 37 -8.97 4.36 13.31
C HIS A 37 -7.48 4.47 12.94
N TYR A 38 -6.72 5.35 13.61
CA TYR A 38 -5.29 5.50 13.32
C TYR A 38 -4.47 4.27 13.71
N ASP A 39 -4.80 3.60 14.81
CA ASP A 39 -4.12 2.36 15.25
C ASP A 39 -4.21 1.23 14.21
N LYS A 40 -5.21 1.27 13.30
CA LYS A 40 -5.37 0.32 12.19
C LYS A 40 -4.38 0.56 11.05
N PHE A 41 -3.98 1.81 10.84
CA PHE A 41 -3.08 2.22 9.75
C PHE A 41 -1.64 2.45 10.22
N LEU A 42 -1.36 2.21 11.50
CA LEU A 42 -0.03 2.35 12.07
C LEU A 42 0.86 1.20 11.59
N ASP A 43 2.07 1.54 11.12
CA ASP A 43 3.04 0.56 10.63
C ASP A 43 3.36 -0.48 11.72
N PRO A 44 3.47 -1.78 11.39
CA PRO A 44 3.78 -2.83 12.35
C PRO A 44 5.05 -2.55 13.17
N LYS A 45 6.08 -2.00 12.52
CA LYS A 45 7.34 -1.61 13.18
C LYS A 45 7.14 -0.48 14.18
N GLU A 46 6.42 0.57 13.80
CA GLU A 46 6.15 1.71 14.69
C GLU A 46 5.27 1.30 15.87
N LYS A 47 4.23 0.50 15.59
CA LYS A 47 3.36 -0.10 16.60
C LYS A 47 4.16 -0.92 17.62
N LEU A 48 5.09 -1.75 17.15
CA LEU A 48 5.95 -2.55 18.02
C LEU A 48 6.82 -1.68 18.94
N ILE A 49 7.42 -0.60 18.42
CA ILE A 49 8.25 0.33 19.20
C ILE A 49 7.42 1.01 20.29
N ILE A 50 6.24 1.54 19.92
CA ILE A 50 5.34 2.22 20.85
C ILE A 50 4.89 1.28 21.96
N GLU A 51 4.57 0.03 21.61
CA GLU A 51 4.01 -0.92 22.57
C GLU A 51 5.07 -1.53 23.48
N LYS A 52 6.29 -1.76 22.98
CA LYS A 52 7.44 -2.13 23.81
C LYS A 52 7.88 -1.02 24.77
N ALA A 53 7.70 0.24 24.38
CA ALA A 53 8.01 1.38 25.24
C ALA A 53 7.02 1.55 26.40
N LYS A 54 5.78 1.05 26.25
CA LYS A 54 4.75 1.12 27.29
C LYS A 54 4.90 0.00 28.30
N LYS A 55 4.65 0.30 29.57
CA LYS A 55 4.51 -0.74 30.60
C LYS A 55 3.23 -1.55 30.34
N PRO A 56 3.22 -2.87 30.60
CA PRO A 56 2.04 -3.70 30.42
C PRO A 56 0.94 -3.30 31.40
N CYS A 57 -0.31 -3.33 30.95
CA CYS A 57 -1.47 -3.03 31.77
C CYS A 57 -1.78 -4.22 32.70
N ILE A 58 -1.61 -4.03 34.00
CA ILE A 58 -1.82 -5.09 35.00
C ILE A 58 -3.28 -5.53 35.06
N THR A 59 -4.22 -4.58 34.99
CA THR A 59 -5.66 -4.87 35.02
C THR A 59 -6.05 -5.71 33.81
N PHE A 60 -5.71 -5.27 32.60
CA PHE A 60 -5.98 -6.05 31.38
C PHE A 60 -5.32 -7.44 31.41
N ARG A 61 -4.08 -7.54 31.91
CA ARG A 61 -3.38 -8.83 32.02
C ARG A 61 -4.06 -9.79 32.99
N ASN A 62 -4.63 -9.30 34.09
CA ASN A 62 -5.23 -10.14 35.12
C ASN A 62 -6.71 -10.44 34.88
N SER A 63 -7.50 -9.45 34.41
CA SER A 63 -8.95 -9.56 34.23
C SER A 63 -9.41 -9.67 32.79
N GLY A 64 -8.50 -9.53 31.81
CA GLY A 64 -8.83 -9.48 30.38
C GLY A 64 -9.60 -8.23 29.95
N THR A 65 -9.87 -7.31 30.88
CA THR A 65 -10.74 -6.15 30.66
C THR A 65 -10.13 -4.90 31.29
N CYS A 66 -10.16 -3.78 30.56
CA CYS A 66 -9.61 -2.51 31.00
C CYS A 66 -10.66 -1.41 30.86
N THR A 67 -10.92 -0.67 31.94
CA THR A 67 -11.90 0.43 31.98
C THR A 67 -11.52 1.59 31.07
N TYR A 68 -10.23 1.78 30.81
CA TYR A 68 -9.72 2.83 29.92
C TYR A 68 -9.83 2.46 28.43
N GLY A 69 -10.09 1.18 28.11
CA GLY A 69 -10.27 0.70 26.75
C GLY A 69 -9.10 1.10 25.82
N PRO A 70 -9.39 1.59 24.60
CA PRO A 70 -8.38 2.02 23.64
C PRO A 70 -7.51 3.18 24.15
N LEU A 71 -8.01 4.04 25.05
CA LEU A 71 -7.27 5.20 25.56
C LEU A 71 -6.33 4.85 26.71
N CYS A 72 -6.15 3.57 27.03
CA CYS A 72 -5.23 3.16 28.08
C CYS A 72 -3.79 3.64 27.77
N LYS A 73 -3.13 4.16 28.81
CA LYS A 73 -1.72 4.58 28.75
C LYS A 73 -0.74 3.41 28.79
N TYR A 74 -1.21 2.23 29.18
CA TYR A 74 -0.42 1.00 29.29
C TYR A 74 -0.67 0.09 28.09
N SER A 75 0.29 -0.80 27.80
CA SER A 75 0.14 -1.75 26.70
C SER A 75 -0.87 -2.84 27.07
N HIS A 76 -1.79 -3.12 26.14
CA HIS A 76 -2.72 -4.26 26.20
C HIS A 76 -2.23 -5.44 25.36
N ILE A 77 -1.02 -5.37 24.80
CA ILE A 77 -0.53 -6.37 23.88
C ILE A 77 -0.02 -7.59 24.67
N THR A 78 -0.45 -8.76 24.25
CA THR A 78 0.00 -10.06 24.74
C THR A 78 1.35 -10.43 24.14
N ILE A 79 2.08 -11.34 24.80
CA ILE A 79 3.38 -11.82 24.31
C ILE A 79 3.25 -12.40 22.89
N GLU A 80 2.15 -13.09 22.61
CA GLU A 80 1.90 -13.67 21.28
C GLU A 80 1.68 -12.58 20.22
N GLU A 81 0.94 -11.52 20.54
CA GLU A 81 0.75 -10.40 19.62
C GLU A 81 2.06 -9.63 19.36
N ILE A 82 2.95 -9.51 20.35
CA ILE A 82 4.29 -8.95 20.15
C ILE A 82 5.06 -9.80 19.13
N ARG A 83 5.05 -11.13 19.29
CA ARG A 83 5.71 -12.07 18.39
C ARG A 83 5.18 -11.94 16.95
N ILE A 84 3.86 -11.86 16.79
CA ILE A 84 3.22 -11.68 15.49
C ILE A 84 3.61 -10.32 14.87
N LEU A 85 3.68 -9.24 15.66
CA LEU A 85 4.09 -7.93 15.17
C LEU A 85 5.56 -7.90 14.76
N GLU A 86 6.44 -8.58 15.50
CA GLU A 86 7.86 -8.75 15.13
C GLU A 86 8.01 -9.50 13.82
N GLU A 87 7.29 -10.62 13.66
CA GLU A 87 7.29 -11.42 12.44
C GLU A 87 6.82 -10.60 11.23
N LYS A 88 5.72 -9.83 11.39
CA LYS A 88 5.23 -8.92 10.35
C LYS A 88 6.24 -7.83 10.00
N SER A 89 6.81 -7.17 11.01
CA SER A 89 7.82 -6.12 10.79
C SER A 89 9.05 -6.67 10.06
N ASN A 90 9.49 -7.90 10.38
CA ASN A 90 10.62 -8.52 9.71
C ASN A 90 10.27 -8.90 8.27
N ALA A 91 9.08 -9.45 8.03
CA ALA A 91 8.60 -9.76 6.69
C ALA A 91 8.52 -8.52 5.79
N GLU A 92 8.02 -7.39 6.31
CA GLU A 92 7.98 -6.12 5.58
C GLU A 92 9.38 -5.58 5.26
N LEU A 93 10.33 -5.71 6.20
CA LEU A 93 11.73 -5.32 5.96
C LEU A 93 12.40 -6.20 4.89
N LEU A 94 12.16 -7.51 4.93
CA LEU A 94 12.67 -8.44 3.91
C LEU A 94 12.08 -8.13 2.54
N ALA A 95 10.76 -7.91 2.46
CA ALA A 95 10.09 -7.53 1.22
C ALA A 95 10.64 -6.20 0.67
N SER A 96 10.81 -5.20 1.52
CA SER A 96 11.39 -3.90 1.12
C SER A 96 12.82 -4.05 0.63
N SER A 97 13.65 -4.82 1.32
CA SER A 97 15.03 -5.12 0.92
C SER A 97 15.07 -5.82 -0.45
N TYR A 98 14.21 -6.81 -0.65
CA TYR A 98 14.08 -7.52 -1.92
C TYR A 98 13.66 -6.58 -3.05
N LEU A 99 12.67 -5.70 -2.84
CA LEU A 99 12.29 -4.71 -3.84
C LEU A 99 13.43 -3.74 -4.14
N ASN A 100 14.12 -3.23 -3.13
CA ASN A 100 15.28 -2.35 -3.32
C ASN A 100 16.39 -3.04 -4.14
N HIS A 101 16.61 -4.34 -3.95
CA HIS A 101 17.56 -5.10 -4.76
C HIS A 101 17.08 -5.26 -6.21
N LEU A 102 15.78 -5.50 -6.44
CA LEU A 102 15.20 -5.55 -7.79
C LEU A 102 15.28 -4.20 -8.50
N THR A 103 15.08 -3.10 -7.77
CA THR A 103 15.16 -1.74 -8.30
C THR A 103 16.56 -1.13 -8.20
N SER A 104 17.58 -1.92 -7.83
CA SER A 104 18.95 -1.43 -7.77
C SER A 104 19.45 -1.11 -9.18
N GLU A 105 20.18 0.00 -9.33
CA GLU A 105 20.72 0.44 -10.63
C GLU A 105 21.51 -0.69 -11.31
N VAL A 106 22.32 -1.43 -10.53
CA VAL A 106 23.08 -2.60 -10.99
C VAL A 106 22.19 -3.70 -11.59
N ASN A 107 21.04 -3.99 -10.99
CA ASN A 107 20.12 -5.02 -11.50
C ASN A 107 19.38 -4.53 -12.75
N ILE A 108 18.97 -3.26 -12.76
CA ILE A 108 18.32 -2.62 -13.90
C ILE A 108 19.26 -2.61 -15.10
N ASP A 109 20.51 -2.18 -14.93
CA ASP A 109 21.52 -2.14 -15.98
C ASP A 109 21.81 -3.54 -16.55
N ASN A 110 21.92 -4.54 -15.66
CA ASN A 110 22.05 -5.93 -16.08
C ASN A 110 20.85 -6.40 -16.91
N GLN A 111 19.62 -6.05 -16.52
CA GLN A 111 18.44 -6.39 -17.31
C GLN A 111 18.41 -5.67 -18.67
N ILE A 112 18.81 -4.39 -18.72
CA ILE A 112 18.94 -3.63 -19.97
C ILE A 112 19.94 -4.32 -20.90
N ASN A 113 21.13 -4.65 -20.40
CA ASN A 113 22.17 -5.33 -21.18
C ASN A 113 21.70 -6.71 -21.73
N ILE A 114 20.95 -7.46 -20.94
CA ILE A 114 20.35 -8.74 -21.37
C ILE A 114 19.30 -8.50 -22.48
N LEU A 115 18.51 -7.44 -22.40
CA LEU A 115 17.52 -7.11 -23.43
C LEU A 115 18.20 -6.64 -24.71
N GLU A 116 19.21 -5.79 -24.61
CA GLU A 116 19.99 -5.30 -25.75
C GLU A 116 20.66 -6.44 -26.50
N SER A 117 21.35 -7.34 -25.80
CA SER A 117 21.98 -8.52 -26.40
C SER A 117 20.98 -9.44 -27.12
N LYS A 118 19.77 -9.60 -26.57
CA LYS A 118 18.67 -10.35 -27.22
C LYS A 118 18.16 -9.64 -28.49
N LEU A 119 18.04 -8.32 -28.49
CA LEU A 119 17.63 -7.56 -29.67
C LEU A 119 18.67 -7.64 -30.79
N ILE A 120 19.95 -7.50 -30.45
CA ILE A 120 21.07 -7.66 -31.38
C ILE A 120 21.04 -9.07 -31.99
N SER A 121 20.91 -10.10 -31.16
CA SER A 121 20.83 -11.50 -31.62
C SER A 121 19.63 -11.77 -32.54
N ARG A 122 18.50 -11.06 -32.37
CA ARG A 122 17.35 -11.17 -33.29
C ARG A 122 17.61 -10.47 -34.62
N ARG A 123 18.25 -9.29 -34.59
CA ARG A 123 18.65 -8.53 -35.77
C ARG A 123 19.63 -9.33 -36.63
N ASP A 124 20.62 -9.97 -36.01
CA ASP A 124 21.64 -10.75 -36.74
C ASP A 124 21.09 -12.06 -37.32
N LYS A 125 20.05 -12.62 -36.69
CA LYS A 125 19.28 -13.74 -37.27
C LYS A 125 18.41 -13.28 -38.45
N GLN A 126 17.87 -12.07 -38.42
CA GLN A 126 17.15 -11.47 -39.55
C GLN A 126 18.07 -11.05 -40.71
N SER A 127 19.31 -10.65 -40.46
CA SER A 127 20.27 -10.33 -41.53
C SER A 127 20.87 -11.57 -42.19
N ASN A 128 21.01 -12.69 -41.46
CA ASN A 128 21.45 -13.98 -42.03
C ASN A 128 20.34 -14.76 -42.74
N PHE A 129 19.06 -14.51 -42.42
CA PHE A 129 17.91 -15.04 -43.15
C PHE A 129 17.33 -13.90 -43.98
N GLY A 130 17.91 -13.64 -45.15
CA GLY A 130 17.40 -12.69 -46.14
C GLY A 130 15.97 -13.06 -46.55
N SER A 131 15.00 -12.69 -45.73
CA SER A 131 13.59 -12.80 -46.00
C SER A 131 13.01 -11.47 -45.58
N THR A 132 12.78 -10.62 -46.57
CA THR A 132 11.75 -9.60 -46.52
C THR A 132 10.49 -10.30 -46.00
N GLN A 133 10.17 -10.13 -44.73
CA GLN A 133 8.87 -10.54 -44.20
C GLN A 133 7.84 -9.59 -44.84
N GLN A 134 7.42 -9.94 -46.04
CA GLN A 134 6.29 -9.34 -46.70
C GLN A 134 5.08 -9.84 -45.93
N PHE A 135 4.56 -9.00 -45.03
CA PHE A 135 3.33 -9.28 -44.30
C PHE A 135 2.22 -9.44 -45.33
N HIS A 136 1.79 -10.69 -45.57
CA HIS A 136 0.64 -10.97 -46.41
C HIS A 136 -0.61 -10.48 -45.67
N ILE A 137 -1.18 -9.40 -46.19
CA ILE A 137 -2.47 -8.88 -45.76
C ILE A 137 -3.54 -9.85 -46.28
N PRO A 138 -4.39 -10.43 -45.42
CA PRO A 138 -5.47 -11.31 -45.85
C PRO A 138 -6.40 -10.60 -46.84
N GLU A 139 -6.81 -11.31 -47.89
CA GLU A 139 -7.74 -10.78 -48.90
C GLU A 139 -9.07 -10.37 -48.25
N GLY A 140 -9.39 -9.08 -48.36
CA GLY A 140 -10.58 -8.47 -47.73
C GLY A 140 -10.29 -7.21 -46.91
N ILE A 141 -9.02 -6.92 -46.58
CA ILE A 141 -8.66 -5.64 -45.93
C ILE A 141 -8.52 -4.55 -46.99
N GLN A 142 -9.57 -3.74 -47.16
CA GLN A 142 -9.44 -2.46 -47.89
C GLN A 142 -8.59 -1.51 -47.03
N LEU A 143 -7.34 -1.27 -47.45
CA LEU A 143 -6.43 -0.29 -46.87
C LEU A 143 -6.92 1.14 -47.18
N LEU A 144 -8.03 1.53 -46.56
CA LEU A 144 -8.45 2.92 -46.54
C LEU A 144 -7.67 3.63 -45.42
N TYR A 145 -6.67 4.39 -45.85
CA TYR A 145 -5.82 5.29 -45.06
C TYR A 145 -4.76 4.64 -44.16
N LEU A 146 -3.64 4.26 -44.76
CA LEU A 146 -2.37 4.17 -44.04
C LEU A 146 -1.71 5.55 -43.97
N PRO A 147 -1.14 5.94 -42.82
CA PRO A 147 -0.39 7.19 -42.70
C PRO A 147 0.86 7.19 -43.60
N PRO A 148 1.36 8.37 -44.01
CA PRO A 148 2.43 8.53 -45.01
C PRO A 148 3.73 7.76 -44.68
N SER A 149 3.96 7.43 -43.42
CA SER A 149 5.13 6.69 -42.94
C SER A 149 5.18 5.22 -43.37
N LEU A 150 4.08 4.67 -43.91
CA LEU A 150 3.93 3.26 -44.30
C LEU A 150 3.60 3.07 -45.78
N SER A 151 3.61 4.13 -46.58
CA SER A 151 3.60 3.99 -48.04
C SER A 151 5.02 3.67 -48.51
N LEU A 152 5.31 2.37 -48.71
CA LEU A 152 6.50 1.93 -49.42
C LEU A 152 6.41 2.46 -50.86
N HIS A 153 7.41 3.25 -51.26
CA HIS A 153 7.60 3.67 -52.64
C HIS A 153 8.36 2.61 -53.43
#